data_AF-A0A9J7XJ11-F1
#
_entry.id   AF-A0A9J7XJ11-F1
#
_cell.length_a   1.000
_cell.length_b   1.000
_cell.length_c   1.000
_cell.angle_alpha   90.00
_cell.angle_beta   90.00
_cell.angle_gamma   90.00
#
_symmetry.space_group_name_H-M   'P 1'
#
loop_
_entity.id
_entity.type
_entity.pdbx_description
1 polymer ?
#
loop_
_entity_poly.entity_id
_entity_poly.type
_entity_poly.pdbx_seq_one_letter_code
_entity_poly.pdbx_strand_id
1 'polypeptide(L)'
;MLEFKLDVIPRYQKICFFVTSMLLIFQLFLEDPDKGDLYRVDLEKSLLDILQHQKCSVKAGTPSFIVLVSGSPFSKQFLSGKKVQRLK
;
A
#
# COMPACT_ATOMS: atom_id res chain seq x y z
N MET A 1 -4.48 9.42 -14.72
CA MET A 1 -4.29 8.61 -15.96
C MET A 1 -2.80 8.59 -16.27
N LEU A 2 -2.05 7.67 -15.65
CA LEU A 2 -0.63 7.46 -15.93
C LEU A 2 -0.52 6.30 -16.92
N GLU A 3 -0.37 6.61 -18.20
CA GLU A 3 0.03 5.62 -19.20
C GLU A 3 1.54 5.37 -19.07
N PHE A 4 1.93 4.30 -18.39
CA PHE A 4 3.27 3.75 -18.54
C PHE A 4 3.32 2.95 -19.85
N LYS A 5 3.70 3.63 -20.93
CA LYS A 5 4.00 2.99 -22.22
C LYS A 5 5.37 2.31 -22.11
N LEU A 6 5.39 1.15 -21.47
CA LEU A 6 6.54 0.27 -21.39
C LEU A 6 6.64 -0.49 -22.71
N ASP A 7 7.43 0.06 -23.63
CA ASP A 7 7.83 -0.58 -24.89
C ASP A 7 8.79 -1.73 -24.56
N VAL A 8 8.21 -2.83 -24.11
CA VAL A 8 8.93 -3.96 -23.51
C VAL A 8 8.83 -5.15 -24.44
N ILE A 9 9.99 -5.56 -24.95
CA ILE A 9 10.25 -6.76 -25.77
C ILE A 9 9.33 -7.92 -25.33
N PRO A 10 8.65 -8.64 -26.25
CA PRO A 10 7.52 -9.54 -25.94
C PRO A 10 7.79 -10.63 -24.88
N ARG A 11 9.05 -11.03 -24.68
CA ARG A 11 9.43 -11.93 -23.56
C ARG A 11 9.23 -11.30 -22.18
N TYR A 12 9.58 -10.02 -22.04
CA TYR A 12 9.45 -9.28 -20.80
C TYR A 12 8.05 -8.72 -20.61
N GLN A 13 7.22 -8.66 -21.65
CA GLN A 13 5.83 -8.24 -21.52
C GLN A 13 5.02 -9.20 -20.64
N LYS A 14 5.26 -10.52 -20.74
CA LYS A 14 4.67 -11.52 -19.82
C LYS A 14 5.16 -11.36 -18.38
N ILE A 15 6.44 -11.07 -18.20
CA ILE A 15 7.04 -10.85 -16.88
C ILE A 15 6.52 -9.55 -16.28
N CYS A 16 6.50 -8.44 -17.04
CA CYS A 16 5.89 -7.18 -16.63
C CYS A 16 4.42 -7.39 -16.28
N PHE A 17 3.62 -8.08 -17.11
CA PHE A 17 2.22 -8.33 -16.78
C PHE A 17 2.06 -9.12 -15.47
N PHE A 18 2.91 -10.11 -15.23
CA PHE A 18 2.90 -10.87 -13.98
C PHE A 18 3.32 -10.03 -12.77
N VAL A 19 4.36 -9.21 -12.91
CA VAL A 19 4.87 -8.32 -11.85
C VAL A 19 3.88 -7.20 -11.55
N THR A 20 3.26 -6.59 -12.58
CA THR A 20 2.22 -5.57 -12.41
C THR A 20 0.95 -6.18 -11.79
N SER A 21 0.55 -7.38 -12.20
CA SER A 21 -0.58 -8.10 -11.59
C SER A 21 -0.31 -8.48 -10.12
N MET A 22 0.92 -8.87 -9.80
CA MET A 22 1.34 -9.15 -8.42
C MET A 22 1.39 -7.89 -7.55
N LEU A 23 1.71 -6.72 -8.12
CA LEU A 23 1.72 -5.47 -7.36
C LEU A 23 0.29 -5.03 -6.98
N LEU A 24 -0.69 -5.32 -7.85
CA LEU A 24 -2.09 -4.92 -7.66
C LEU A 24 -2.81 -5.66 -6.53
N ILE A 25 -2.29 -6.81 -6.06
CA ILE A 25 -2.89 -7.57 -4.96
C ILE A 25 -2.44 -7.08 -3.58
N PHE A 26 -1.45 -6.20 -3.49
CA PHE A 26 -0.99 -5.67 -2.20
C PHE A 26 -1.77 -4.43 -1.78
N GLN A 27 -2.11 -4.38 -0.50
CA GLN A 27 -2.72 -3.25 0.15
C GLN A 27 -1.78 -2.76 1.25
N LEU A 28 -1.51 -1.46 1.26
CA LEU A 28 -0.56 -0.84 2.17
C LEU A 28 -1.33 -0.02 3.20
N PHE A 29 -0.98 -0.17 4.47
CA PHE A 29 -1.63 0.50 5.59
C PHE A 29 -0.62 1.14 6.53
N LEU A 30 -1.01 2.27 7.10
CA LEU A 30 -0.36 2.92 8.23
C LEU A 30 -1.20 2.71 9.49
N GLU A 31 -0.55 2.51 10.62
CA GLU A 31 -1.22 2.44 11.92
C GLU A 31 -1.09 3.79 12.64
N ASP A 32 -2.22 4.34 13.08
CA ASP A 32 -2.26 5.53 13.91
C ASP A 32 -1.75 5.18 15.32
N PRO A 33 -0.70 5.84 15.83
CA PRO A 33 -0.11 5.50 17.11
C PRO A 33 -1.03 5.74 18.32
N ASP A 34 -2.01 6.66 18.20
CA ASP A 34 -2.84 7.07 19.33
C ASP A 34 -4.15 6.25 19.42
N LYS A 35 -4.70 5.86 18.26
CA LYS A 35 -6.03 5.23 18.19
C LYS A 35 -6.04 3.80 17.70
N GLY A 36 -4.93 3.30 17.13
CA GLY A 36 -4.89 1.98 16.49
C GLY A 36 -5.74 1.88 15.22
N ASP A 37 -6.22 3.02 14.70
CA ASP A 37 -6.92 3.13 13.43
C ASP A 37 -5.94 2.83 12.29
N LEU A 38 -6.44 2.20 11.22
CA LEU A 38 -5.66 1.90 10.04
C LEU A 38 -5.96 2.88 8.92
N TYR A 39 -4.91 3.42 8.30
CA TYR A 39 -5.00 4.29 7.15
C TYR A 39 -4.49 3.57 5.91
N ARG A 40 -5.37 3.26 4.97
CA ARG A 40 -5.01 2.71 3.66
C ARG A 40 -4.29 3.77 2.84
N VAL A 41 -3.09 3.44 2.42
CA VAL A 41 -2.21 4.28 1.61
C VAL A 41 -2.47 4.02 0.13
N ASP A 42 -2.42 5.08 -0.66
CA ASP A 42 -2.47 4.98 -2.11
C ASP A 42 -1.06 4.70 -2.65
N LEU A 43 -0.91 3.64 -3.44
CA LEU A 43 0.38 3.25 -4.02
C LEU A 43 0.84 4.22 -5.11
N GLU A 44 -0.05 5.07 -5.63
CA GLU A 44 0.31 6.13 -6.59
C GLU A 44 0.97 7.34 -5.92
N LYS A 45 0.91 7.47 -4.59
CA LYS A 45 1.51 8.58 -3.86
C LYS A 45 2.99 8.36 -3.59
N SER A 46 3.76 9.44 -3.58
CA SER A 46 5.16 9.35 -3.18
C SER A 46 5.29 9.04 -1.69
N LEU A 47 6.36 8.34 -1.32
CA LEU A 47 6.66 8.07 0.09
C LEU A 47 6.76 9.38 0.90
N LEU A 48 7.32 10.44 0.31
CA LEU A 48 7.44 11.73 0.97
C LEU A 48 6.07 12.33 1.32
N ASP A 49 5.10 12.28 0.41
CA ASP A 49 3.74 12.76 0.67
C ASP A 49 3.07 11.98 1.81
N ILE A 50 3.35 10.68 1.89
CA ILE A 50 2.83 9.80 2.93
C ILE A 50 3.45 10.12 4.29
N LEU A 51 4.77 10.37 4.33
CA LEU A 51 5.50 10.71 5.57
C LEU A 51 5.17 12.12 6.08
N GLN A 52 4.85 13.06 5.19
CA GLN A 52 4.43 14.41 5.57
C GLN A 52 3.02 14.46 6.17
N HIS A 53 2.24 13.39 6.04
CA HIS A 53 0.90 13.35 6.59
C HIS A 53 0.92 13.28 8.12
N GLN A 54 0.08 14.09 8.80
CA GLN A 54 0.02 14.17 10.27
C GLN A 54 -0.31 12.83 10.97
N LYS A 55 -0.83 11.87 10.21
CA LYS A 55 -1.19 10.51 10.68
C LYS A 55 -0.08 9.49 10.50
N CYS A 56 1.02 9.87 9.86
CA CYS A 56 2.20 9.03 9.79
C CYS A 56 3.11 9.35 10.98
N SER A 57 3.34 8.36 11.84
CA SER A 57 4.30 8.48 12.94
C SER A 57 5.54 7.67 12.61
N VAL A 58 6.66 8.37 12.41
CA VAL A 58 7.97 7.74 12.24
C VAL A 58 8.50 7.35 13.61
N LYS A 59 8.57 6.05 13.90
CA LYS A 59 9.10 5.53 15.17
C LYS A 59 10.61 5.30 15.03
N ALA A 60 11.41 5.86 15.92
CA ALA A 60 12.88 5.72 15.92
C ALA A 60 13.55 6.03 14.56
N GLY A 61 13.04 7.03 13.83
CA GLY A 61 13.56 7.41 12.51
C GLY A 61 13.20 6.45 11.37
N THR A 62 12.42 5.38 11.64
CA THR A 62 12.04 4.39 10.64
C THR A 62 10.52 4.37 10.45
N PRO A 63 9.99 4.66 9.25
CA PRO A 63 8.56 4.53 9.00
C PRO A 63 8.16 3.06 8.92
N SER A 64 7.00 2.74 9.48
CA SER A 64 6.47 1.37 9.51
C SER A 64 5.19 1.30 8.69
N PHE A 65 5.12 0.31 7.80
CA PHE A 65 3.95 0.04 6.97
C PHE A 65 3.50 -1.40 7.16
N ILE A 66 2.19 -1.60 7.14
CA ILE A 66 1.58 -2.92 7.15
C ILE A 66 1.19 -3.25 5.72
N VAL A 67 1.71 -4.36 5.20
CA VAL A 67 1.40 -4.84 3.86
C VAL A 67 0.53 -6.08 3.98
N LEU A 68 -0.65 -6.04 3.34
CA LEU A 68 -1.59 -7.15 3.32
C LEU A 68 -1.87 -7.57 1.88
N VAL A 69 -2.10 -8.86 1.68
CA VAL A 69 -2.62 -9.36 0.42
C VAL A 69 -4.15 -9.19 0.41
N SER A 70 -4.63 -8.43 -0.56
CA SER A 70 -6.04 -8.21 -0.83
C SER A 70 -6.77 -9.54 -0.98
N GLY A 71 -7.87 -9.70 -0.24
CA GLY A 71 -8.71 -10.90 -0.32
C GLY A 71 -8.19 -12.13 0.45
N SER A 72 -6.96 -12.10 0.99
CA SER A 72 -6.45 -13.19 1.83
C SER A 72 -7.31 -13.40 3.10
N PRO A 73 -7.43 -14.64 3.62
CA PRO A 73 -8.15 -14.89 4.86
C PRO A 73 -7.58 -14.09 6.03
N PHE A 74 -6.26 -13.95 6.08
CA PHE A 74 -5.57 -13.17 7.09
C PHE A 74 -5.91 -11.68 6.98
N SER A 75 -5.95 -11.08 5.78
CA SER A 75 -6.29 -9.66 5.66
C SER A 75 -7.72 -9.37 6.14
N LYS A 76 -8.68 -10.26 5.86
CA LYS A 76 -10.04 -10.14 6.39
C LYS A 76 -10.08 -10.23 7.92
N GLN A 77 -9.35 -11.18 8.50
CA GLN A 77 -9.28 -11.35 9.95
C GLN A 77 -8.58 -10.17 10.63
N PHE A 78 -7.46 -9.69 10.07
CA PHE A 78 -6.68 -8.59 10.63
C PHE A 78 -7.42 -7.26 10.60
N LEU A 79 -8.20 -6.99 9.53
CA LEU A 79 -9.01 -5.79 9.40
C LEU A 79 -10.33 -5.88 10.18
N SER A 80 -10.74 -7.07 10.63
CA SER A 80 -11.96 -7.28 11.41
C SER A 80 -11.86 -6.53 12.75
N GLY A 81 -12.79 -5.61 12.99
CA GLY A 81 -12.82 -4.79 14.21
C GLY A 81 -11.87 -3.58 14.20
N LYS A 82 -11.02 -3.41 13.17
CA LYS A 82 -10.20 -2.20 12.99
C LYS A 82 -10.92 -1.19 12.10
N LYS A 83 -10.86 0.09 12.47
CA LYS A 83 -11.40 1.16 11.64
C LYS A 83 -10.40 1.50 10.54
N VAL A 84 -10.81 1.27 9.29
CA VAL A 84 -9.98 1.55 8.10
C VAL A 84 -10.44 2.83 7.42
N GLN A 85 -9.53 3.79 7.25
CA GLN A 85 -9.76 5.05 6.56
C GLN A 85 -8.81 5.18 5.37
N ARG A 86 -9.16 5.94 4.32
CA ARG A 86 -8.24 6.20 3.20
C ARG A 86 -7.41 7.45 3.52
N LEU A 87 -6.09 7.35 3.33
CA LEU A 87 -5.18 8.49 3.46
C LEU A 87 -5.42 9.45 2.29
N LYS A 88 -6.01 10.61 2.59
CA LYS A 88 -6.31 11.65 1.58
C LYS A 88 -5.07 12.37 1.10
#